data_AF-A0A078MCG9-F1
#
_entry.id   AF-A0A078MCG9-F1
#
_cell.length_a   1.000
_cell.length_b   1.000
_cell.length_c   1.000
_cell.angle_alpha   90.00
_cell.angle_beta   90.00
_cell.angle_gamma   90.00
#
_symmetry.space_group_name_H-M   'P 1'
#
loop_
_entity.id
_entity.type
_entity.pdbx_description
1 polymer ?
#
loop_
_entity_poly.entity_id
_entity_poly.type
_entity_poly.pdbx_seq_one_letter_code
_entity_poly.pdbx_strand_id
1 'polypeptide(L)'
;MAKFTSEEKLQAALRYLKGTESSHEIAKSIGTDHKAILNWAKQYEYNGVEAFVKRYTNYSAQFKLDVLNFMIENGTSLNETAAIFRIASQSTIRQWRKQFESKGFDALQSKKKGVHP
;
A
#
# COMPACT_ATOMS: atom_id res chain seq x y z
N MET A 1 11.02 -1.57 -7.12
CA MET A 1 10.81 -2.16 -5.77
C MET A 1 11.04 -1.07 -4.74
N ALA A 2 10.29 -1.04 -3.63
CA ALA A 2 10.59 -0.10 -2.55
C ALA A 2 11.93 -0.50 -1.91
N LYS A 3 12.86 0.44 -1.75
CA LYS A 3 14.20 0.22 -1.20
C LYS A 3 14.20 -0.32 0.24
N PHE A 4 13.12 -0.05 0.99
CA PHE A 4 12.93 -0.48 2.37
C PHE A 4 11.51 -1.03 2.59
N THR A 5 11.42 -2.13 3.32
CA THR A 5 10.19 -2.75 3.81
C THR A 5 9.56 -1.92 4.93
N SER A 6 8.29 -2.22 5.24
CA SER A 6 7.58 -1.60 6.36
C SER A 6 8.29 -1.86 7.69
N GLU A 7 8.76 -3.08 7.88
CA GLU A 7 9.45 -3.51 9.10
C GLU A 7 10.78 -2.77 9.27
N GLU A 8 11.60 -2.68 8.22
CA GLU A 8 12.88 -1.95 8.29
C GLU A 8 12.69 -0.48 8.66
N LYS A 9 11.64 0.16 8.15
CA LYS A 9 11.31 1.55 8.49
C LYS A 9 10.83 1.70 9.94
N LEU A 10 9.99 0.78 10.39
CA LEU A 10 9.49 0.75 11.77
C LEU A 10 10.64 0.55 12.77
N GLN A 11 11.50 -0.44 12.54
CA GLN A 11 12.66 -0.71 13.40
C GLN A 11 13.60 0.50 13.46
N ALA A 12 13.85 1.14 12.32
CA ALA A 12 14.69 2.34 12.28
C ALA A 12 14.07 3.53 13.04
N ALA A 13 12.75 3.72 12.95
CA ALA A 13 12.03 4.73 13.74
C ALA A 13 12.11 4.43 15.25
N LEU A 14 11.88 3.18 15.65
CA LEU A 14 11.93 2.77 17.06
C LEU A 14 13.34 2.90 17.65
N ARG A 15 14.39 2.51 16.91
CA ARG A 15 15.79 2.70 17.34
C ARG A 15 16.11 4.17 17.63
N TYR A 16 15.65 5.07 16.76
CA TYR A 16 15.82 6.51 16.94
C TYR A 16 15.03 7.03 18.15
N LEU A 17 13.75 6.65 18.28
CA LEU A 17 12.89 7.09 19.38
C LEU A 17 13.32 6.52 20.75
N LYS A 18 13.97 5.35 20.77
CA LYS A 18 14.58 4.79 21.99
C LYS A 18 15.76 5.64 22.49
N GLY A 19 16.35 6.47 21.62
CA GLY A 19 17.45 7.38 21.96
C GLY A 19 18.81 6.70 22.14
N THR A 20 18.94 5.41 21.83
CA THR A 20 20.21 4.66 21.96
C THR A 20 21.17 4.92 20.80
N GLU A 21 20.66 5.37 19.66
CA GLU A 21 21.44 5.64 18.44
C GLU A 21 20.93 6.91 17.77
N SER A 22 21.85 7.69 17.21
CA SER A 22 21.51 8.87 16.42
C SER A 22 20.92 8.52 15.05
N SER A 23 20.21 9.46 14.43
CA SER A 23 19.68 9.30 13.07
C SER A 23 20.78 9.01 12.04
N HIS A 24 22.00 9.53 12.24
CA HIS A 24 23.15 9.28 11.37
C HIS A 24 23.70 7.85 11.51
N GLU A 25 23.82 7.33 12.73
CA GLU A 25 24.28 5.96 12.98
C GLU A 25 23.31 4.93 12.39
N ILE A 26 22.00 5.13 12.62
CA ILE A 26 20.96 4.27 12.07
C ILE A 26 20.98 4.33 10.54
N ALA A 27 21.06 5.53 9.95
CA ALA A 27 21.08 5.71 8.51
C ALA A 27 22.27 5.03 7.83
N LYS A 28 23.46 5.14 8.44
CA LYS A 28 24.67 4.45 7.99
C LYS A 28 24.50 2.92 8.07
N SER A 29 23.88 2.42 9.14
CA SER A 29 23.70 0.97 9.34
C SER A 29 22.80 0.30 8.29
N ILE A 30 21.82 1.03 7.74
CA ILE A 30 20.85 0.50 6.76
C ILE A 30 21.01 1.09 5.36
N GLY A 31 22.02 1.93 5.11
CA GLY A 31 22.29 2.50 3.79
C GLY A 31 21.23 3.51 3.30
N THR A 32 20.76 4.39 4.19
CA THR A 32 19.80 5.46 3.87
C THR A 32 20.32 6.85 4.29
N ASP A 33 19.51 7.88 4.07
CA ASP A 33 19.76 9.25 4.55
C ASP A 33 19.19 9.42 5.97
N HIS A 34 19.90 10.13 6.86
CA HIS A 34 19.45 10.45 8.21
C HIS A 34 18.08 11.16 8.22
N LYS A 35 17.77 11.96 7.20
CA LYS A 35 16.45 12.59 7.03
C LYS A 35 15.32 11.57 6.88
N ALA A 36 15.58 10.41 6.28
CA ALA A 36 14.59 9.34 6.17
C ALA A 36 14.25 8.77 7.54
N ILE A 37 15.24 8.61 8.43
CA ILE A 37 15.05 8.15 9.81
C ILE A 37 14.17 9.13 10.58
N LEU A 38 14.48 10.43 10.50
CA LEU A 38 13.70 11.48 11.16
C LEU A 38 12.25 11.50 10.65
N ASN A 39 12.03 11.30 9.35
CA ASN A 39 10.70 11.24 8.77
C ASN A 39 9.92 10.00 9.25
N TRP A 40 10.56 8.84 9.33
CA TRP A 40 9.92 7.63 9.86
C TRP A 40 9.59 7.77 11.35
N ALA A 41 10.49 8.34 12.16
CA ALA A 41 10.22 8.64 13.56
C ALA A 41 8.96 9.53 13.71
N LYS A 42 8.87 10.62 12.95
CA LYS A 42 7.68 11.48 12.94
C LYS A 42 6.41 10.73 12.50
N GLN A 43 6.49 9.93 11.45
CA GLN A 43 5.36 9.12 10.98
C GLN A 43 4.84 8.18 12.08
N TYR A 44 5.75 7.57 12.84
CA TYR A 44 5.44 6.74 13.99
C TYR A 44 4.80 7.54 15.13
N GLU A 45 5.32 8.72 15.46
CA GLU A 45 4.74 9.57 16.52
C GLU A 45 3.28 9.96 16.20
N TYR A 46 2.95 10.22 14.94
CA TYR A 46 1.59 10.58 14.53
C TYR A 46 0.62 9.40 14.40
N ASN A 47 1.07 8.27 13.85
CA ASN A 47 0.18 7.18 13.43
C ASN A 47 0.56 5.82 14.03
N GLY A 48 1.57 5.75 14.90
CA GLY A 48 2.10 4.51 15.45
C GLY A 48 2.57 3.54 14.36
N VAL A 49 2.33 2.25 14.59
CA VAL A 49 2.69 1.17 13.66
C VAL A 49 1.94 1.31 12.32
N GLU A 50 0.72 1.86 12.32
CA GLU A 50 -0.10 2.05 11.11
C GLU A 50 0.57 2.92 10.05
N ALA A 51 1.52 3.80 10.45
CA ALA A 51 2.29 4.62 9.52
C ALA A 51 3.11 3.78 8.52
N PHE A 52 3.49 2.57 8.92
CA PHE A 52 4.31 1.67 8.12
C PHE A 52 3.53 0.51 7.54
N VAL A 53 2.29 0.27 8.01
CA VAL A 53 1.42 -0.73 7.42
C VAL A 53 1.19 -0.34 5.96
N LYS A 54 1.82 -1.09 5.05
CA LYS A 54 1.49 -0.97 3.63
C LYS A 54 0.04 -1.40 3.51
N ARG A 55 -0.85 -0.42 3.33
CA ARG A 55 -2.22 -0.67 2.88
C ARG A 55 -2.18 -1.12 1.42
N TYR A 56 -1.66 -2.32 1.20
CA TYR A 56 -2.10 -3.12 0.08
C TYR A 56 -3.54 -3.45 0.41
N THR A 57 -4.47 -2.69 -0.15
CA THR A 57 -5.86 -3.09 -0.17
C THR A 57 -5.91 -4.33 -1.05
N ASN A 58 -5.82 -5.50 -0.42
CA ASN A 58 -5.89 -6.78 -1.10
C ASN A 58 -7.37 -7.04 -1.35
N TYR A 59 -7.92 -6.37 -2.35
CA TYR A 59 -9.30 -6.55 -2.75
C TYR A 59 -9.47 -7.97 -3.29
N SER A 60 -10.45 -8.69 -2.75
CA SER A 60 -10.83 -10.00 -3.27
C SER A 60 -11.33 -9.85 -4.71
N ALA A 61 -11.23 -10.91 -5.52
CA ALA A 61 -11.78 -10.89 -6.88
C ALA A 61 -13.27 -10.54 -6.86
N GLN A 62 -14.00 -11.06 -5.87
CA GLN A 62 -15.41 -10.75 -5.65
C GLN A 62 -15.64 -9.26 -5.39
N PHE A 63 -14.90 -8.65 -4.45
CA PHE A 63 -15.03 -7.21 -4.19
C PHE A 63 -14.76 -6.37 -5.43
N LYS A 64 -13.73 -6.74 -6.22
CA LYS A 64 -13.44 -6.03 -7.48
C LYS A 64 -14.60 -6.15 -8.47
N LEU A 65 -15.21 -7.33 -8.57
CA LEU A 65 -16.37 -7.56 -9.43
C LEU A 65 -17.57 -6.74 -8.96
N ASP A 66 -17.84 -6.73 -7.65
CA ASP A 66 -18.95 -5.97 -7.07
C ASP A 66 -18.79 -4.46 -7.34
N VAL A 67 -17.57 -3.93 -7.23
CA VAL A 67 -17.24 -2.53 -7.56
C VAL A 67 -17.50 -2.23 -9.04
N LEU A 68 -17.12 -3.14 -9.94
CA LEU A 68 -17.34 -2.97 -11.38
C LEU A 68 -18.83 -3.06 -11.74
N ASN A 69 -19.57 -3.99 -11.15
CA ASN A 69 -21.01 -4.15 -11.34
C ASN A 69 -21.76 -2.93 -10.82
N PHE A 70 -21.45 -2.47 -9.61
CA PHE A 70 -22.04 -1.26 -9.04
C PHE A 70 -21.87 -0.07 -9.99
N MET A 71 -20.67 0.09 -10.56
CA MET A 71 -20.37 1.18 -11.48
C MET A 71 -21.19 1.12 -12.77
N ILE A 72 -21.48 -0.09 -13.27
CA ILE A 72 -22.33 -0.30 -14.46
C ILE A 72 -23.79 -0.06 -14.12
N GLU A 73 -24.29 -0.66 -13.03
CA GLU A 73 -25.69 -0.57 -12.61
C GLU A 73 -26.10 0.86 -12.25
N ASN A 74 -25.20 1.62 -11.63
CA ASN A 74 -25.46 2.99 -11.17
C ASN A 74 -24.94 4.07 -12.13
N GLY A 75 -24.26 3.68 -13.23
CA GLY A 75 -23.70 4.63 -14.21
C GLY A 75 -22.66 5.61 -13.65
N THR A 76 -22.03 5.29 -12.51
CA THR A 76 -21.10 6.21 -11.82
C THR A 76 -19.75 6.30 -12.54
N SER A 77 -19.07 7.44 -12.42
CA SER A 77 -17.70 7.58 -12.91
C SER A 77 -16.68 6.83 -12.05
N LEU A 78 -15.49 6.55 -12.59
CA LEU A 78 -14.40 5.90 -11.86
C LEU A 78 -13.99 6.66 -10.58
N ASN A 79 -14.10 8.00 -10.60
CA ASN A 79 -13.80 8.84 -9.44
C ASN A 79 -14.88 8.70 -8.35
N GLU A 80 -16.15 8.73 -8.75
CA GLU A 80 -17.27 8.55 -7.81
C GLU A 80 -17.24 7.15 -7.20
N THR A 81 -17.05 6.12 -8.01
CA THR A 81 -16.91 4.74 -7.51
C THR A 81 -15.71 4.61 -6.55
N ALA A 82 -14.57 5.23 -6.85
CA ALA A 82 -13.42 5.20 -5.95
C ALA A 82 -13.71 5.85 -4.60
N ALA A 83 -14.44 6.98 -4.59
CA ALA A 83 -14.86 7.63 -3.36
C ALA A 83 -15.83 6.77 -2.54
N ILE A 84 -16.85 6.18 -3.19
CA ILE A 84 -17.86 5.32 -2.55
C ILE A 84 -17.21 4.12 -1.86
N PHE A 85 -16.31 3.42 -2.56
CA PHE A 85 -15.67 2.21 -2.05
C PHE A 85 -14.37 2.46 -1.29
N ARG A 86 -14.03 3.73 -1.01
CA ARG A 86 -12.80 4.15 -0.32
C ARG A 86 -11.53 3.58 -0.98
N ILE A 87 -11.54 3.49 -2.30
CA ILE A 87 -10.41 3.02 -3.10
C ILE A 87 -9.47 4.20 -3.33
N ALA A 88 -8.20 4.02 -2.95
CA ALA A 88 -7.20 5.10 -2.96
C ALA A 88 -6.97 5.77 -4.33
N SER A 89 -7.37 5.15 -5.44
CA SER A 89 -7.21 5.74 -6.77
C SER A 89 -8.19 5.16 -7.77
N GLN A 90 -8.78 6.03 -8.61
CA GLN A 90 -9.59 5.62 -9.76
C GLN A 90 -8.82 4.75 -10.77
N SER A 91 -7.49 4.92 -10.84
CA SER A 91 -6.61 4.13 -11.71
C SER A 91 -6.64 2.65 -11.34
N THR A 92 -6.88 2.33 -10.07
CA THR A 92 -7.04 0.97 -9.56
C THR A 92 -8.30 0.32 -10.16
N ILE A 93 -9.43 1.02 -10.17
CA ILE A 93 -10.69 0.53 -10.73
C ILE A 93 -10.56 0.37 -12.25
N ARG A 94 -9.92 1.33 -12.93
CA ARG A 94 -9.64 1.24 -14.37
C ARG A 94 -8.82 -0.01 -14.70
N GLN A 95 -7.85 -0.36 -13.87
CA GLN A 95 -7.06 -1.57 -14.06
C GLN A 95 -7.89 -2.84 -13.90
N TRP A 96 -8.81 -2.90 -12.92
CA TRP A 96 -9.71 -4.05 -12.75
C TRP A 96 -10.65 -4.20 -13.94
N ARG A 97 -11.23 -3.09 -14.42
CA ARG A 97 -12.08 -3.10 -15.62
C ARG A 97 -11.34 -3.70 -16.81
N LYS A 98 -10.12 -3.22 -17.08
CA LYS A 98 -9.28 -3.74 -18.17
C LYS A 98 -8.95 -5.23 -18.00
N GLN A 99 -8.67 -5.68 -16.77
CA GLN A 99 -8.42 -7.09 -16.48
C GLN A 99 -9.65 -7.94 -16.79
N PHE A 100 -10.81 -7.51 -16.29
CA PHE A 100 -12.09 -8.19 -16.50
C PHE A 100 -12.49 -8.25 -17.98
N GLU A 101 -12.40 -7.13 -18.71
CA GLU A 101 -12.69 -7.09 -20.16
C GLU A 101 -11.76 -7.99 -20.97
N SER A 102 -10.50 -8.13 -20.56
CA SER A 102 -9.52 -8.91 -21.32
C SER A 102 -9.61 -10.42 -21.10
N LYS A 103 -9.96 -10.86 -19.88
CA LYS A 103 -9.73 -12.23 -19.41
C LYS A 103 -10.78 -12.72 -18.40
N GLY A 104 -11.87 -11.97 -18.21
CA GLY A 104 -12.97 -12.33 -17.32
C GLY A 104 -12.61 -12.29 -15.84
N PHE A 105 -13.44 -12.94 -15.02
CA PHE A 105 -13.34 -12.94 -13.55
C PHE A 105 -12.00 -13.45 -13.02
N ASP A 106 -11.42 -14.49 -13.64
CA ASP A 106 -10.15 -15.06 -13.21
C ASP A 106 -8.99 -14.05 -13.24
N ALA A 107 -9.09 -13.04 -14.11
CA ALA A 107 -8.12 -11.97 -14.21
C ALA A 107 -8.16 -10.99 -13.03
N LEU A 108 -9.28 -10.94 -12.30
CA LEU A 108 -9.45 -10.13 -11.08
C LEU A 108 -8.83 -10.80 -9.86
N GLN A 109 -8.49 -12.09 -9.93
CA GLN A 109 -7.78 -12.74 -8.85
C GLN A 109 -6.41 -12.09 -8.66
N SER A 110 -6.14 -11.64 -7.43
CA SER A 110 -4.82 -11.16 -7.07
C SER A 110 -3.85 -12.32 -7.26
N LYS A 111 -2.92 -12.19 -8.21
CA LYS A 111 -1.86 -13.18 -8.41
C LYS A 111 -1.11 -13.30 -7.09
N LYS A 112 -1.22 -14.45 -6.41
CA LYS A 112 -0.27 -14.81 -5.36
C LYS A 112 1.10 -14.69 -6.02
N LYS A 113 1.95 -13.77 -5.55
CA LYS A 113 3.36 -13.79 -5.93
C LYS A 113 3.83 -15.20 -5.60
N GLY A 114 4.23 -15.95 -6.63
CA GLY A 114 4.82 -17.27 -6.45
C GLY A 114 5.96 -17.12 -5.45
N VAL A 115 5.83 -17.79 -4.32
CA VAL A 115 6.99 -18.17 -3.51
C VAL A 115 7.72 -19.16 -4.42
N HIS A 116 8.80 -18.72 -5.05
CA HIS A 116 9.71 -19.66 -5.70
C HIS A 116 10.37 -20.50 -4.59
N PRO A 117 10.34 -21.84 -4.68
CA PRO A 117 11.08 -22.71 -3.78
C PRO A 117 12.59 -22.50 -3.88
#